data_AF-A0A925AY14-F1
#
_entry.id   AF-A0A925AY14-F1
#
_cell.length_a   1.000
_cell.length_b   1.000
_cell.length_c   1.000
_cell.angle_alpha   90.00
_cell.angle_beta   90.00
_cell.angle_gamma   90.00
#
_symmetry.space_group_name_H-M   'P 1'
#
loop_
_entity.id
_entity.type
_entity.pdbx_description
1 polymer ?
#
loop_
_entity_poly.entity_id
_entity_poly.type
_entity_poly.pdbx_seq_one_letter_code
_entity_poly.pdbx_strand_id
1 'polypeptide(L)'
;MAKRPTEKPTFAGFIAPETLLEIVRNTAPFLFDRDTVTVTPIDSTEPASFTKPDAASAIEEPLAYWRVVRHSDVVAAPKPSEEAWARYFDLCVASHFATVQTFVPSDVDTKIRNHLWLGRKLGTDALASMRRTALATTIWDIRAVSQRWTLPGNVVSGHNGESLSILTSGMLAHLKNGDSAGAEELEDAVANELAREAVAFLEVVETKGREREMLMLAAAMTHNVGDVDQGLAAEVPDDLGATERKRFAKLAHHGDDRYHGAYAIAAKLYKALLAAEGHRNYPMRALRELRYDPELLMCASPFLDRWGERLARYPRWKSRDKALVLQGLMEACGRVRNQVGYYRAIAGMNAAYPVERLAKELSVKAQKALREPQFQNALSVSCEAFEGELARRARQLLAMILP
;
A
#
# COMPACT_ATOMS: atom_id res chain seq x y z
N MET A 1 -40.38 6.61 25.63
CA MET A 1 -40.04 6.75 24.19
C MET A 1 -38.53 6.62 24.03
N ALA A 2 -38.04 5.48 23.56
CA ALA A 2 -36.63 5.34 23.21
C ALA A 2 -36.35 6.24 21.99
N LYS A 3 -35.40 7.17 22.10
CA LYS A 3 -34.90 7.93 20.94
C LYS A 3 -34.45 6.92 19.90
N ARG A 4 -35.09 6.89 18.72
CA ARG A 4 -34.54 6.16 17.57
C ARG A 4 -33.10 6.65 17.38
N PRO A 5 -32.12 5.76 17.20
CA PRO A 5 -30.78 6.19 16.85
C PRO A 5 -30.90 7.07 15.60
N THR A 6 -30.43 8.30 15.70
CA THR A 6 -30.33 9.22 14.56
C THR A 6 -29.54 8.51 13.48
N GLU A 7 -30.14 8.33 12.29
CA GLU A 7 -29.47 7.73 11.15
C GLU A 7 -28.14 8.45 10.94
N LYS A 8 -27.05 7.68 10.87
CA LYS A 8 -25.74 8.27 10.61
C LYS A 8 -25.78 8.93 9.23
N PRO A 9 -25.20 10.13 9.07
CA PRO A 9 -25.10 10.75 7.76
C PRO A 9 -24.38 9.80 6.79
N THR A 10 -24.80 9.80 5.52
CA THR A 10 -24.21 8.99 4.44
C THR A 10 -24.03 9.83 3.18
N PHE A 11 -23.14 9.39 2.29
CA PHE A 11 -22.98 9.99 0.96
C PHE A 11 -23.50 9.02 -0.10
N ALA A 12 -24.71 9.28 -0.60
CA ALA A 12 -25.41 8.37 -1.53
C ALA A 12 -25.44 6.90 -1.05
N GLY A 13 -25.61 6.67 0.26
CA GLY A 13 -25.57 5.33 0.86
C GLY A 13 -24.17 4.78 1.13
N PHE A 14 -23.11 5.46 0.70
CA PHE A 14 -21.73 5.17 1.11
C PHE A 14 -21.37 5.82 2.45
N ILE A 15 -20.18 5.49 2.95
CA ILE A 15 -19.58 6.10 4.13
C ILE A 15 -19.61 7.63 4.03
N ALA A 16 -20.01 8.31 5.10
CA ALA A 16 -19.97 9.77 5.13
C ALA A 16 -18.51 10.29 5.03
N PRO A 17 -18.26 11.42 4.34
CA PRO A 17 -16.95 12.03 4.23
C PRO A 17 -16.28 12.26 5.59
N GLU A 18 -17.05 12.69 6.60
CA GLU A 18 -16.55 12.97 7.94
C GLU A 18 -16.09 11.69 8.64
N THR A 19 -16.84 10.59 8.47
CA THR A 19 -16.47 9.27 9.00
C THR A 19 -15.22 8.73 8.30
N LEU A 20 -15.10 8.92 6.98
CA LEU A 20 -13.90 8.52 6.24
C LEU A 20 -12.67 9.30 6.73
N LEU A 21 -12.78 10.62 6.89
CA LEU A 21 -11.71 11.45 7.44
C LEU A 21 -11.34 11.06 8.88
N GLU A 22 -12.32 10.68 9.70
CA GLU A 22 -12.06 10.15 11.04
C GLU A 22 -11.27 8.83 11.00
N ILE A 23 -11.58 7.93 10.06
CA ILE A 23 -10.79 6.71 9.83
C ILE A 23 -9.36 7.09 9.47
N VAL A 24 -9.15 8.04 8.55
CA VAL A 24 -7.79 8.46 8.18
C VAL A 24 -7.04 9.06 9.37
N ARG A 25 -7.68 9.92 10.17
CA ARG A 25 -7.10 10.48 11.42
C ARG A 25 -6.70 9.40 12.42
N ASN A 26 -7.50 8.35 12.55
CA ASN A 26 -7.23 7.26 13.50
C ASN A 26 -6.16 6.27 13.00
N THR A 27 -5.98 6.20 11.68
CA THR A 27 -5.05 5.28 11.03
C THR A 27 -3.68 5.90 10.80
N ALA A 28 -3.65 7.15 10.35
CA ALA A 28 -2.45 7.91 10.01
C ALA A 28 -2.50 9.32 10.65
N PRO A 29 -2.56 9.41 12.00
CA PRO A 29 -2.65 10.68 12.71
C PRO A 29 -1.50 11.65 12.40
N PHE A 30 -0.31 11.14 12.05
CA PHE A 30 0.83 11.98 11.65
C PHE A 30 0.53 12.90 10.45
N LEU A 31 -0.44 12.57 9.59
CA LEU A 31 -0.86 13.45 8.50
C LEU A 31 -1.56 14.73 8.99
N PHE A 32 -2.00 14.79 10.24
CA PHE A 32 -2.70 15.96 10.78
C PHE A 32 -1.86 16.74 11.77
N ASP A 33 -0.81 16.13 12.29
CA ASP A 33 0.16 16.76 13.17
C ASP A 33 1.16 17.59 12.35
N ARG A 34 1.34 18.85 12.74
CA ARG A 34 2.21 19.81 12.04
C ARG A 34 3.69 19.56 12.35
N ASP A 35 4.00 18.85 13.42
CA ASP A 35 5.36 18.66 13.92
C ASP A 35 6.01 17.36 13.40
N THR A 36 5.26 16.48 12.74
CA THR A 36 5.71 15.12 12.36
C THR A 36 6.02 14.91 10.89
N VAL A 37 5.59 15.81 9.99
CA VAL A 37 5.69 15.58 8.55
C VAL A 37 6.44 16.72 7.87
N THR A 38 7.77 16.65 7.90
CA THR A 38 8.64 17.27 6.89
C THR A 38 8.81 16.29 5.75
N VAL A 39 8.02 16.44 4.68
CA VAL A 39 8.26 15.69 3.45
C VAL A 39 9.07 16.58 2.53
N THR A 40 10.26 16.10 2.19
CA THR A 40 11.07 16.65 1.12
C THR A 40 10.78 15.85 -0.15
N PRO A 41 10.06 16.40 -1.15
CA PRO A 41 9.89 15.80 -2.47
C PRO A 41 11.20 15.26 -3.08
N ILE A 42 11.09 14.29 -4.01
CA ILE A 42 12.22 13.53 -4.57
C ILE A 42 13.33 14.45 -5.14
N ASP A 43 12.97 15.65 -5.59
CA ASP A 43 13.87 16.61 -6.25
C ASP A 43 13.90 18.03 -5.62
N SER A 44 13.40 18.21 -4.40
CA SER A 44 13.41 19.54 -3.76
C SER A 44 14.45 19.62 -2.65
N THR A 45 15.30 20.65 -2.65
CA THR A 45 16.19 20.97 -1.52
C THR A 45 15.49 21.75 -0.41
N GLU A 46 14.22 22.12 -0.60
CA GLU A 46 13.44 22.90 0.37
C GLU A 46 12.22 22.12 0.88
N PRO A 47 11.91 22.19 2.19
CA PRO A 47 10.67 21.66 2.72
C PRO A 47 9.49 22.42 2.11
N ALA A 48 8.52 21.69 1.54
CA ALA A 48 7.38 22.31 0.89
C ALA A 48 6.60 23.21 1.88
N SER A 49 6.46 24.50 1.54
CA SER A 49 5.59 25.45 2.24
C SER A 49 4.14 25.23 1.79
N PHE A 50 3.28 24.75 2.68
CA PHE A 50 1.88 24.43 2.39
C PHE A 50 0.96 25.62 2.64
N THR A 51 0.89 26.56 1.70
CA THR A 51 -0.22 27.53 1.63
C THR A 51 -1.41 26.94 0.87
N LYS A 52 -2.64 27.28 1.26
CA LYS A 52 -3.87 26.86 0.59
C LYS A 52 -3.89 27.41 -0.85
N PRO A 53 -3.78 26.59 -1.92
CA PRO A 53 -3.82 27.08 -3.29
C PRO A 53 -5.22 26.95 -3.90
N ASP A 54 -5.38 27.53 -5.09
CA ASP A 54 -6.60 27.50 -5.90
C ASP A 54 -6.96 26.07 -6.37
N ALA A 55 -8.25 25.75 -6.41
CA ALA A 55 -8.75 24.38 -6.28
C ALA A 55 -8.52 23.43 -7.48
N ALA A 56 -8.10 23.92 -8.65
CA ALA A 56 -8.08 23.14 -9.89
C ALA A 56 -6.71 22.56 -10.29
N SER A 57 -5.58 23.15 -9.85
CA SER A 57 -4.22 22.66 -10.12
C SER A 57 -3.65 21.79 -8.98
N ALA A 58 -4.39 21.63 -7.89
CA ALA A 58 -3.87 21.05 -6.66
C ALA A 58 -3.79 19.51 -6.65
N ILE A 59 -4.44 18.80 -7.60
CA ILE A 59 -4.48 17.32 -7.62
C ILE A 59 -3.23 16.71 -8.28
N GLU A 60 -2.60 17.44 -9.19
CA GLU A 60 -1.45 17.03 -10.01
C GLU A 60 -0.10 17.32 -9.32
N GLU A 61 -0.11 17.50 -8.00
CA GLU A 61 1.09 17.71 -7.20
C GLU A 61 1.45 16.45 -6.40
N PRO A 62 2.74 16.17 -6.13
CA PRO A 62 3.14 14.94 -5.45
C PRO A 62 2.48 14.73 -4.07
N LEU A 63 2.09 15.80 -3.38
CA LEU A 63 1.44 15.73 -2.05
C LEU A 63 -0.03 16.15 -2.08
N ALA A 64 -0.67 16.10 -3.25
CA ALA A 64 -2.06 16.47 -3.42
C ALA A 64 -3.03 15.68 -2.54
N TYR A 65 -2.83 14.35 -2.43
CA TYR A 65 -3.64 13.50 -1.56
C TYR A 65 -3.70 14.08 -0.14
N TRP A 66 -2.56 14.53 0.38
CA TRP A 66 -2.46 15.06 1.73
C TRP A 66 -3.30 16.33 1.89
N ARG A 67 -3.31 17.21 0.89
CA ARG A 67 -4.17 18.41 0.87
C ARG A 67 -5.64 18.04 0.84
N VAL A 68 -6.02 17.09 -0.01
CA VAL A 68 -7.41 16.60 -0.10
C VAL A 68 -7.86 16.09 1.27
N VAL A 69 -7.09 15.23 1.93
CA VAL A 69 -7.48 14.69 3.25
C VAL A 69 -7.55 15.79 4.32
N ARG A 70 -6.69 16.81 4.27
CA ARG A 70 -6.68 17.89 5.29
C ARG A 70 -7.73 18.96 5.09
N HIS A 71 -8.12 19.23 3.85
CA HIS A 71 -8.90 20.41 3.49
C HIS A 71 -10.21 20.08 2.77
N SER A 72 -10.56 18.80 2.64
CA SER A 72 -11.86 18.41 2.09
C SER A 72 -13.01 19.01 2.92
N ASP A 73 -13.91 19.63 2.18
CA ASP A 73 -15.18 20.25 2.56
C ASP A 73 -16.36 19.47 1.92
N VAL A 74 -16.11 18.26 1.41
CA VAL A 74 -17.17 17.37 0.95
C VAL A 74 -18.04 16.99 2.14
N VAL A 75 -19.33 17.26 2.03
CA VAL A 75 -20.31 16.98 3.07
C VAL A 75 -21.19 15.80 2.67
N ALA A 76 -21.70 15.07 3.67
CA ALA A 76 -22.68 14.01 3.45
C ALA A 76 -23.90 14.52 2.67
N ALA A 77 -24.24 13.81 1.59
CA ALA A 77 -25.37 14.15 0.72
C ALA A 77 -26.08 12.86 0.28
N PRO A 78 -27.37 12.67 0.57
CA PRO A 78 -28.12 11.50 0.10
C PRO A 78 -28.27 11.43 -1.42
N LYS A 79 -28.31 12.60 -2.07
CA LYS A 79 -28.43 12.76 -3.53
C LYS A 79 -27.41 13.82 -4.01
N PRO A 80 -26.12 13.47 -4.08
CA PRO A 80 -25.07 14.41 -4.47
C PRO A 80 -25.20 14.81 -5.94
N SER A 81 -24.84 16.06 -6.24
CA SER A 81 -24.56 16.50 -7.62
C SER A 81 -23.38 15.72 -8.20
N GLU A 82 -23.20 15.77 -9.52
CA GLU A 82 -22.04 15.12 -10.16
C GLU A 82 -20.71 15.75 -9.73
N GLU A 83 -20.69 17.07 -9.51
CA GLU A 83 -19.53 17.76 -8.95
C GLU A 83 -19.20 17.25 -7.52
N ALA A 84 -20.21 17.14 -6.65
CA ALA A 84 -20.01 16.59 -5.31
C ALA A 84 -19.55 15.11 -5.37
N TRP A 85 -20.01 14.35 -6.36
CA TRP A 85 -19.60 12.96 -6.59
C TRP A 85 -18.12 12.86 -6.98
N ALA A 86 -17.66 13.70 -7.92
CA ALA A 86 -16.25 13.75 -8.32
C ALA A 86 -15.35 14.15 -7.14
N ARG A 87 -15.75 15.16 -6.36
CA ARG A 87 -14.99 15.56 -5.15
C ARG A 87 -14.97 14.48 -4.07
N TYR A 88 -16.06 13.71 -3.94
CA TYR A 88 -16.10 12.55 -3.04
C TYR A 88 -15.21 11.41 -3.53
N PHE A 89 -15.11 11.22 -4.85
CA PHE A 89 -14.14 10.31 -5.46
C PHE A 89 -12.71 10.74 -5.11
N ASP A 90 -12.36 12.02 -5.28
CA ASP A 90 -11.05 12.56 -4.91
C ASP A 90 -10.72 12.29 -3.45
N LEU A 91 -11.69 12.54 -2.54
CA LEU A 91 -11.54 12.25 -1.12
C LEU A 91 -11.30 10.76 -0.86
N CYS A 92 -12.05 9.86 -1.52
CA CYS A 92 -11.87 8.43 -1.35
C CYS A 92 -10.50 7.95 -1.85
N VAL A 93 -10.08 8.41 -3.02
CA VAL A 93 -8.77 8.07 -3.61
C VAL A 93 -7.64 8.58 -2.72
N ALA A 94 -7.68 9.84 -2.30
CA ALA A 94 -6.68 10.43 -1.42
C ALA A 94 -6.63 9.75 -0.04
N SER A 95 -7.79 9.42 0.53
CA SER A 95 -7.88 8.71 1.81
C SER A 95 -7.30 7.30 1.72
N HIS A 96 -7.58 6.60 0.63
CA HIS A 96 -7.04 5.27 0.39
C HIS A 96 -5.53 5.31 0.16
N PHE A 97 -5.05 6.19 -0.71
CA PHE A 97 -3.62 6.38 -0.93
C PHE A 97 -2.87 6.70 0.37
N ALA A 98 -3.44 7.58 1.20
CA ALA A 98 -2.87 7.96 2.49
C ALA A 98 -2.78 6.82 3.52
N THR A 99 -3.57 5.75 3.35
CA THR A 99 -3.74 4.72 4.38
C THR A 99 -3.48 3.29 3.92
N VAL A 100 -3.39 3.01 2.63
CA VAL A 100 -3.40 1.63 2.10
C VAL A 100 -2.25 0.75 2.61
N GLN A 101 -1.08 1.33 2.83
CA GLN A 101 0.08 0.62 3.40
C GLN A 101 0.34 0.90 4.88
N THR A 102 -0.62 1.53 5.55
CA THR A 102 -0.65 1.58 7.02
C THR A 102 -1.19 0.27 7.59
N PHE A 103 -1.32 0.18 8.90
CA PHE A 103 -1.85 -1.02 9.55
C PHE A 103 -3.36 -1.18 9.35
N VAL A 104 -4.11 -0.09 9.22
CA VAL A 104 -5.59 -0.08 9.16
C VAL A 104 -6.05 0.74 7.95
N PRO A 105 -5.98 0.20 6.72
CA PRO A 105 -6.30 0.95 5.52
C PRO A 105 -7.77 1.41 5.51
N SER A 106 -8.06 2.50 4.80
CA SER A 106 -9.44 2.90 4.55
C SER A 106 -10.13 1.91 3.63
N ASP A 107 -11.29 1.42 4.05
CA ASP A 107 -12.10 0.40 3.38
C ASP A 107 -12.96 1.01 2.25
N VAL A 108 -12.28 1.57 1.25
CA VAL A 108 -12.87 2.25 0.08
C VAL A 108 -12.29 1.78 -1.25
N ASP A 109 -11.39 0.80 -1.26
CA ASP A 109 -10.75 0.19 -2.45
C ASP A 109 -11.78 -0.23 -3.51
N THR A 110 -12.77 -1.03 -3.13
CA THR A 110 -13.82 -1.50 -4.06
C THR A 110 -14.68 -0.34 -4.56
N LYS A 111 -14.82 0.73 -3.77
CA LYS A 111 -15.63 1.91 -4.13
C LYS A 111 -14.92 2.74 -5.20
N ILE A 112 -13.65 3.08 -4.99
CA ILE A 112 -12.85 3.87 -5.94
C ILE A 112 -12.50 3.10 -7.19
N ARG A 113 -12.44 1.77 -7.10
CA ARG A 113 -12.26 0.89 -8.25
C ARG A 113 -13.54 0.79 -9.07
N ASN A 114 -14.66 0.40 -8.47
CA ASN A 114 -15.86 0.05 -9.27
C ASN A 114 -17.02 1.01 -9.05
N HIS A 115 -17.52 1.14 -7.82
CA HIS A 115 -18.83 1.73 -7.56
C HIS A 115 -18.94 3.20 -7.96
N LEU A 116 -17.88 3.99 -7.73
CA LEU A 116 -17.91 5.43 -8.03
C LEU A 116 -17.81 5.72 -9.53
N TRP A 117 -17.20 4.84 -10.30
CA TRP A 117 -17.09 4.95 -11.75
C TRP A 117 -18.31 4.41 -12.49
N LEU A 118 -18.75 3.21 -12.12
CA LEU A 118 -19.67 2.40 -12.92
C LEU A 118 -21.09 2.34 -12.34
N GLY A 119 -21.26 2.68 -11.05
CA GLY A 119 -22.51 2.56 -10.31
C GLY A 119 -23.59 3.57 -10.71
N ARG A 120 -23.25 4.58 -11.52
CA ARG A 120 -24.21 5.52 -12.09
C ARG A 120 -23.71 6.05 -13.44
N LYS A 121 -24.63 6.63 -14.21
CA LYS A 121 -24.25 7.46 -15.37
C LYS A 121 -23.68 8.79 -14.86
N LEU A 122 -22.57 9.21 -15.45
CA LEU A 122 -21.87 10.46 -15.15
C LEU A 122 -21.82 11.31 -16.43
N GLY A 123 -21.93 12.62 -16.30
CA GLY A 123 -21.62 13.56 -17.38
C GLY A 123 -20.12 13.60 -17.69
N THR A 124 -19.80 14.16 -18.86
CA THR A 124 -18.42 14.27 -19.37
C THR A 124 -17.51 15.02 -18.40
N ASP A 125 -17.97 16.10 -17.77
CA ASP A 125 -17.15 16.91 -16.85
C ASP A 125 -16.77 16.15 -15.58
N ALA A 126 -17.72 15.43 -14.98
CA ALA A 126 -17.45 14.63 -13.78
C ALA A 126 -16.49 13.48 -14.08
N LEU A 127 -16.68 12.82 -15.23
CA LEU A 127 -15.83 11.74 -15.68
C LEU A 127 -14.40 12.23 -15.97
N ALA A 128 -14.25 13.37 -16.66
CA ALA A 128 -12.95 14.01 -16.89
C ALA A 128 -12.28 14.45 -15.58
N SER A 129 -13.05 14.96 -14.60
CA SER A 129 -12.51 15.30 -13.29
C SER A 129 -11.96 14.09 -12.55
N MET A 130 -12.72 12.99 -12.51
CA MET A 130 -12.26 11.75 -11.88
C MET A 130 -11.05 11.15 -12.62
N ARG A 131 -10.99 11.27 -13.95
CA ARG A 131 -9.85 10.84 -14.77
C ARG A 131 -8.57 11.55 -14.38
N ARG A 132 -8.62 12.89 -14.23
CA ARG A 132 -7.47 13.67 -13.77
C ARG A 132 -6.95 13.19 -12.43
N THR A 133 -7.84 12.91 -11.48
CA THR A 133 -7.45 12.36 -10.18
C THR A 133 -6.82 10.97 -10.31
N ALA A 134 -7.39 10.08 -11.13
CA ALA A 134 -6.82 8.75 -11.37
C ALA A 134 -5.41 8.83 -11.97
N LEU A 135 -5.21 9.66 -12.98
CA LEU A 135 -3.89 9.91 -13.59
C LEU A 135 -2.90 10.50 -12.57
N ALA A 136 -3.36 11.46 -11.76
CA ALA A 136 -2.51 12.10 -10.76
C ALA A 136 -1.98 11.12 -9.69
N THR A 137 -2.66 10.01 -9.42
CA THR A 137 -2.15 8.99 -8.46
C THR A 137 -0.79 8.44 -8.85
N THR A 138 -0.45 8.44 -10.14
CA THR A 138 0.83 7.93 -10.67
C THR A 138 2.04 8.79 -10.30
N ILE A 139 1.81 10.05 -9.91
CA ILE A 139 2.87 11.01 -9.54
C ILE A 139 2.85 11.39 -8.05
N TRP A 140 1.92 10.84 -7.28
CA TRP A 140 1.85 11.11 -5.84
C TRP A 140 3.01 10.47 -5.10
N ASP A 141 3.60 11.22 -4.17
CA ASP A 141 4.72 10.79 -3.35
C ASP A 141 4.25 9.90 -2.20
N ILE A 142 4.53 8.61 -2.32
CA ILE A 142 4.19 7.59 -1.34
C ILE A 142 5.06 7.64 -0.08
N ARG A 143 6.23 8.31 -0.10
CA ARG A 143 7.25 8.19 0.97
C ARG A 143 6.78 8.77 2.30
N ALA A 144 5.79 9.67 2.27
CA ALA A 144 5.19 10.19 3.50
C ALA A 144 4.25 9.19 4.18
N VAL A 145 3.76 8.17 3.45
CA VAL A 145 2.71 7.24 3.90
C VAL A 145 3.08 5.77 3.73
N SER A 146 4.33 5.48 3.34
CA SER A 146 4.83 4.14 3.11
C SER A 146 6.34 4.01 3.38
N GLN A 147 6.71 2.83 3.88
CA GLN A 147 8.09 2.35 3.97
C GLN A 147 8.31 1.10 3.09
N ARG A 148 7.32 0.70 2.28
CA ARG A 148 7.34 -0.48 1.40
C ARG A 148 7.53 -0.08 -0.05
N TRP A 149 8.63 0.59 -0.31
CA TRP A 149 9.01 1.05 -1.64
C TRP A 149 10.45 0.65 -1.93
N THR A 150 10.80 0.64 -3.22
CA THR A 150 12.08 0.12 -3.70
C THR A 150 13.10 1.24 -3.94
N LEU A 151 13.69 1.34 -5.11
CA LEU A 151 14.89 2.15 -5.35
C LEU A 151 14.57 3.65 -5.40
N PRO A 152 15.42 4.51 -4.82
CA PRO A 152 15.37 5.94 -5.10
C PRO A 152 15.47 6.20 -6.62
N GLY A 153 14.55 7.00 -7.17
CA GLY A 153 14.52 7.36 -8.59
C GLY A 153 13.71 6.42 -9.51
N ASN A 154 13.40 5.19 -9.08
CA ASN A 154 12.50 4.29 -9.81
C ASN A 154 11.64 3.48 -8.82
N VAL A 155 10.75 4.21 -8.14
CA VAL A 155 9.97 3.70 -7.02
C VAL A 155 8.89 2.74 -7.51
N VAL A 156 8.90 1.50 -7.01
CA VAL A 156 7.81 0.53 -7.20
C VAL A 156 7.32 0.08 -5.83
N SER A 157 6.01 0.03 -5.66
CA SER A 157 5.34 -0.29 -4.41
C SER A 157 3.93 -0.84 -4.66
N GLY A 158 3.28 -1.32 -3.60
CA GLY A 158 1.86 -1.71 -3.68
C GLY A 158 0.91 -0.54 -3.99
N HIS A 159 1.31 0.73 -3.79
CA HIS A 159 0.48 1.88 -4.17
C HIS A 159 0.29 1.99 -5.69
N ASN A 160 1.26 1.48 -6.46
CA ASN A 160 1.15 1.42 -7.92
C ASN A 160 0.02 0.47 -8.32
N GLY A 161 -0.18 -0.65 -7.61
CA GLY A 161 -1.32 -1.55 -7.79
C GLY A 161 -2.67 -0.88 -7.55
N GLU A 162 -2.79 -0.11 -6.47
CA GLU A 162 -4.02 0.64 -6.19
C GLU A 162 -4.32 1.64 -7.31
N SER A 163 -3.30 2.38 -7.75
CA SER A 163 -3.38 3.33 -8.86
C SER A 163 -3.80 2.63 -10.16
N LEU A 164 -3.13 1.54 -10.53
CA LEU A 164 -3.45 0.72 -11.70
C LEU A 164 -4.89 0.19 -11.68
N SER A 165 -5.41 -0.20 -10.52
CA SER A 165 -6.80 -0.67 -10.40
C SER A 165 -7.82 0.45 -10.65
N ILE A 166 -7.52 1.66 -10.18
CA ILE A 166 -8.37 2.84 -10.43
C ILE A 166 -8.31 3.22 -11.92
N LEU A 167 -7.12 3.22 -12.52
CA LEU A 167 -6.93 3.51 -13.95
C LEU A 167 -7.69 2.53 -14.85
N THR A 168 -7.55 1.22 -14.59
CA THR A 168 -8.21 0.18 -15.39
C THR A 168 -9.74 0.25 -15.30
N SER A 169 -10.30 0.49 -14.11
CA SER A 169 -11.75 0.66 -13.99
C SER A 169 -12.25 2.00 -14.54
N GLY A 170 -11.47 3.07 -14.42
CA GLY A 170 -11.74 4.35 -15.08
C GLY A 170 -11.80 4.19 -16.60
N MET A 171 -10.84 3.47 -17.18
CA MET A 171 -10.80 3.16 -18.61
C MET A 171 -12.09 2.45 -19.07
N LEU A 172 -12.55 1.42 -18.34
CA LEU A 172 -13.83 0.77 -18.61
C LEU A 172 -15.03 1.73 -18.50
N ALA A 173 -15.00 2.68 -17.55
CA ALA A 173 -16.04 3.69 -17.41
C ALA A 173 -16.06 4.68 -18.58
N HIS A 174 -14.90 5.10 -19.09
CA HIS A 174 -14.80 5.92 -20.30
C HIS A 174 -15.33 5.18 -21.54
N LEU A 175 -14.94 3.91 -21.73
CA LEU A 175 -15.48 3.07 -22.80
C LEU A 175 -17.00 2.94 -22.71
N LYS A 176 -17.54 2.68 -21.51
CA LYS A 176 -19.00 2.59 -21.26
C LYS A 176 -19.76 3.86 -21.66
N ASN A 177 -19.13 5.02 -21.56
CA ASN A 177 -19.71 6.31 -21.90
C ASN A 177 -19.39 6.78 -23.34
N GLY A 178 -18.69 5.97 -24.14
CA GLY A 178 -18.30 6.31 -25.50
C GLY A 178 -17.19 7.36 -25.61
N ASP A 179 -16.45 7.60 -24.52
CA ASP A 179 -15.29 8.50 -24.50
C ASP A 179 -14.00 7.71 -24.79
N SER A 180 -13.77 7.42 -26.07
CA SER A 180 -12.59 6.65 -26.50
C SER A 180 -11.27 7.37 -26.19
N ALA A 181 -11.22 8.70 -26.30
CA ALA A 181 -10.00 9.46 -26.01
C ALA A 181 -9.63 9.40 -24.52
N GLY A 182 -10.63 9.51 -23.63
CA GLY A 182 -10.41 9.34 -22.19
C GLY A 182 -10.02 7.93 -21.79
N ALA A 183 -10.53 6.91 -22.49
CA ALA A 183 -10.13 5.52 -22.28
C ALA A 183 -8.69 5.27 -22.73
N GLU A 184 -8.30 5.78 -23.90
CA GLU A 184 -6.93 5.68 -24.46
C GLU A 184 -5.89 6.32 -23.52
N GLU A 185 -6.18 7.51 -22.98
CA GLU A 185 -5.30 8.19 -22.02
C GLU A 185 -5.04 7.33 -20.76
N LEU A 186 -6.07 6.67 -20.23
CA LEU A 186 -5.95 5.79 -19.07
C LEU A 186 -5.25 4.47 -19.43
N GLU A 187 -5.51 3.93 -20.62
CA GLU A 187 -4.84 2.74 -21.15
C GLU A 187 -3.33 2.97 -21.29
N ASP A 188 -2.92 4.11 -21.84
CA ASP A 188 -1.51 4.49 -21.97
C ASP A 188 -0.84 4.62 -20.61
N ALA A 189 -1.51 5.21 -19.61
CA ALA A 189 -1.01 5.29 -18.25
C ALA A 189 -0.78 3.89 -17.64
N VAL A 190 -1.72 2.95 -17.84
CA VAL A 190 -1.58 1.55 -17.40
C VAL A 190 -0.40 0.87 -18.11
N ALA A 191 -0.31 1.00 -19.42
CA ALA A 191 0.77 0.37 -20.21
C ALA A 191 2.15 0.90 -19.82
N ASN A 192 2.28 2.22 -19.65
CA ASN A 192 3.53 2.88 -19.27
C ASN A 192 3.99 2.44 -17.87
N GLU A 193 3.08 2.40 -16.90
CA GLU A 193 3.41 1.98 -15.54
C GLU A 193 3.81 0.50 -15.49
N LEU A 194 3.08 -0.37 -16.18
CA LEU A 194 3.43 -1.80 -16.25
C LEU A 194 4.77 -2.03 -16.96
N ALA A 195 5.09 -1.26 -17.99
CA ALA A 195 6.39 -1.32 -18.65
C ALA A 195 7.52 -0.85 -17.72
N ARG A 196 7.31 0.24 -16.99
CA ARG A 196 8.28 0.80 -16.03
C ARG A 196 8.62 -0.20 -14.92
N GLU A 197 7.60 -0.83 -14.31
CA GLU A 197 7.81 -1.85 -13.29
C GLU A 197 8.60 -3.06 -13.82
N ALA A 198 8.26 -3.53 -15.03
CA ALA A 198 8.95 -4.64 -15.67
C ALA A 198 10.44 -4.34 -15.93
N VAL A 199 10.74 -3.15 -16.46
CA VAL A 199 12.13 -2.70 -16.66
C VAL A 199 12.89 -2.65 -15.34
N ALA A 200 12.29 -2.06 -14.29
CA ALA A 200 12.89 -1.97 -12.97
C ALA A 200 13.24 -3.36 -12.39
N PHE A 201 12.36 -4.32 -12.59
CA PHE A 201 12.56 -5.69 -12.10
C PHE A 201 13.62 -6.45 -12.87
N LEU A 202 13.62 -6.38 -14.20
CA LEU A 202 14.60 -7.09 -15.03
C LEU A 202 16.02 -6.57 -14.78
N GLU A 203 16.20 -5.26 -14.63
CA GLU A 203 17.50 -4.66 -14.25
C GLU A 203 18.05 -5.27 -12.93
N VAL A 204 17.18 -5.43 -11.94
CA VAL A 204 17.54 -5.99 -10.63
C VAL A 204 17.77 -7.50 -10.71
N VAL A 205 17.01 -8.23 -11.54
CA VAL A 205 17.22 -9.65 -11.81
C VAL A 205 18.59 -9.90 -12.41
N GLU A 206 19.06 -9.05 -13.32
CA GLU A 206 20.38 -9.20 -13.97
C GLU A 206 21.54 -8.82 -13.04
N THR A 207 21.29 -7.97 -12.05
CA THR A 207 22.35 -7.43 -11.18
C THR A 207 22.56 -8.28 -9.92
N LYS A 208 23.72 -8.96 -9.81
CA LYS A 208 24.12 -9.70 -8.60
C LYS A 208 24.24 -8.77 -7.39
N GLY A 209 23.85 -9.25 -6.21
CA GLY A 209 23.90 -8.49 -4.96
C GLY A 209 22.67 -7.62 -4.69
N ARG A 210 21.68 -7.61 -5.59
CA ARG A 210 20.40 -6.89 -5.44
C ARG A 210 19.21 -7.81 -5.18
N GLU A 211 19.45 -8.99 -4.59
CA GLU A 211 18.43 -10.02 -4.41
C GLU A 211 17.34 -9.58 -3.42
N ARG A 212 17.66 -8.71 -2.47
CA ARG A 212 16.67 -8.12 -1.57
C ARG A 212 15.69 -7.25 -2.35
N GLU A 213 16.20 -6.33 -3.17
CA GLU A 213 15.37 -5.47 -4.01
C GLU A 213 14.55 -6.30 -4.99
N MET A 214 15.14 -7.36 -5.55
CA MET A 214 14.47 -8.30 -6.45
C MET A 214 13.23 -8.92 -5.80
N LEU A 215 13.35 -9.37 -4.55
CA LEU A 215 12.26 -9.97 -3.81
C LEU A 215 11.20 -8.94 -3.39
N MET A 216 11.62 -7.73 -3.03
CA MET A 216 10.69 -6.62 -2.77
C MET A 216 9.88 -6.25 -4.02
N LEU A 217 10.53 -6.14 -5.17
CA LEU A 217 9.88 -5.91 -6.47
C LEU A 217 8.95 -7.06 -6.85
N ALA A 218 9.39 -8.31 -6.66
CA ALA A 218 8.56 -9.47 -6.96
C ALA A 218 7.25 -9.45 -6.17
N ALA A 219 7.30 -9.10 -4.88
CA ALA A 219 6.10 -8.95 -4.06
C ALA A 219 5.20 -7.78 -4.52
N ALA A 220 5.79 -6.61 -4.78
CA ALA A 220 5.05 -5.43 -5.23
C ALA A 220 4.37 -5.68 -6.59
N MET A 221 5.10 -6.15 -7.59
CA MET A 221 4.56 -6.42 -8.93
C MET A 221 3.48 -7.49 -8.92
N THR A 222 3.66 -8.57 -8.15
CA THR A 222 2.65 -9.63 -8.04
C THR A 222 1.36 -9.10 -7.42
N HIS A 223 1.47 -8.22 -6.42
CA HIS A 223 0.33 -7.51 -5.86
C HIS A 223 -0.33 -6.61 -6.92
N ASN A 224 0.47 -5.80 -7.61
CA ASN A 224 -0.02 -4.78 -8.53
C ASN A 224 -0.80 -5.36 -9.71
N VAL A 225 -0.31 -6.44 -10.33
CA VAL A 225 -1.08 -7.09 -11.41
C VAL A 225 -2.30 -7.86 -10.90
N GLY A 226 -2.30 -8.27 -9.63
CA GLY A 226 -3.51 -8.77 -8.98
C GLY A 226 -4.59 -7.69 -8.80
N ASP A 227 -4.19 -6.44 -8.61
CA ASP A 227 -5.09 -5.29 -8.54
C ASP A 227 -5.56 -4.83 -9.92
N VAL A 228 -4.70 -4.93 -10.95
CA VAL A 228 -5.09 -4.80 -12.36
C VAL A 228 -6.21 -5.79 -12.70
N ASP A 229 -6.04 -7.07 -12.33
CA ASP A 229 -7.05 -8.10 -12.55
C ASP A 229 -8.38 -7.76 -11.84
N GLN A 230 -8.32 -7.22 -10.61
CA GLN A 230 -9.51 -6.80 -9.88
C GLN A 230 -10.20 -5.57 -10.52
N GLY A 231 -9.43 -4.63 -11.06
CA GLY A 231 -9.98 -3.45 -11.75
C GLY A 231 -10.66 -3.81 -13.07
N LEU A 232 -10.09 -4.78 -13.80
CA LEU A 232 -10.64 -5.32 -15.04
C LEU A 232 -11.81 -6.28 -14.84
N ALA A 233 -11.98 -6.83 -13.63
CA ALA A 233 -13.08 -7.72 -13.25
C ALA A 233 -14.38 -6.98 -12.89
N ALA A 234 -14.47 -5.68 -13.16
CA ALA A 234 -15.69 -4.91 -12.95
C ALA A 234 -16.88 -5.51 -13.73
N GLU A 235 -18.08 -5.43 -13.15
CA GLU A 235 -19.31 -5.90 -13.79
C GLU A 235 -19.71 -4.98 -14.95
N VAL A 236 -19.18 -5.28 -16.14
CA VAL A 236 -19.48 -4.64 -17.42
C VAL A 236 -19.85 -5.70 -18.45
N PRO A 237 -20.55 -5.35 -19.56
CA PRO A 237 -20.79 -6.28 -20.66
C PRO A 237 -19.49 -6.96 -21.15
N ASP A 238 -19.56 -8.23 -21.52
CA ASP A 238 -18.39 -9.06 -21.84
C ASP A 238 -17.56 -8.54 -23.02
N ASP A 239 -18.20 -7.83 -23.95
CA ASP A 239 -17.56 -7.16 -25.10
C ASP A 239 -16.87 -5.86 -24.71
N LEU A 240 -17.38 -5.14 -23.71
CA LEU A 240 -16.80 -3.90 -23.21
C LEU A 240 -15.49 -4.18 -22.47
N GLY A 241 -14.37 -3.72 -23.00
CA GLY A 241 -13.06 -3.92 -22.36
C GLY A 241 -12.35 -5.22 -22.77
N ALA A 242 -12.85 -5.95 -23.78
CA ALA A 242 -12.30 -7.25 -24.17
C ALA A 242 -10.85 -7.18 -24.67
N THR A 243 -10.51 -6.13 -25.42
CA THR A 243 -9.15 -5.86 -25.91
C THR A 243 -8.19 -5.59 -24.75
N GLU A 244 -8.64 -4.79 -23.81
CA GLU A 244 -7.90 -4.32 -22.64
C GLU A 244 -7.68 -5.47 -21.66
N ARG A 245 -8.70 -6.32 -21.44
CA ARG A 245 -8.56 -7.57 -20.69
C ARG A 245 -7.53 -8.50 -21.32
N LYS A 246 -7.54 -8.66 -22.65
CA LYS A 246 -6.52 -9.43 -23.36
C LYS A 246 -5.12 -8.83 -23.19
N ARG A 247 -5.01 -7.49 -23.14
CA ARG A 247 -3.74 -6.77 -23.04
C ARG A 247 -3.14 -6.78 -21.63
N PHE A 248 -3.94 -6.67 -20.58
CA PHE A 248 -3.45 -6.41 -19.22
C PHE A 248 -3.82 -7.46 -18.16
N ALA A 249 -4.84 -8.29 -18.38
CA ALA A 249 -5.21 -9.29 -17.37
C ALA A 249 -4.21 -10.45 -17.31
N LYS A 250 -4.11 -11.08 -16.14
CA LYS A 250 -3.41 -12.36 -15.90
C LYS A 250 -1.90 -12.34 -16.19
N LEU A 251 -1.25 -11.19 -16.07
CA LEU A 251 0.20 -11.04 -16.31
C LEU A 251 1.07 -11.91 -15.37
N ALA A 252 0.57 -12.25 -14.18
CA ALA A 252 1.25 -13.14 -13.23
C ALA A 252 1.13 -14.65 -13.59
N HIS A 253 0.43 -15.01 -14.66
CA HIS A 253 0.21 -16.42 -15.01
C HIS A 253 1.45 -17.07 -15.65
N HIS A 254 1.55 -18.38 -15.49
CA HIS A 254 2.68 -19.14 -16.02
C HIS A 254 2.75 -19.09 -17.55
N GLY A 255 3.90 -18.69 -18.09
CA GLY A 255 4.18 -18.71 -19.52
C GLY A 255 3.75 -17.46 -20.26
N ASP A 256 3.31 -16.42 -19.55
CA ASP A 256 3.10 -15.10 -20.13
C ASP A 256 4.44 -14.46 -20.49
N ASP A 257 4.57 -14.00 -21.74
CA ASP A 257 5.78 -13.39 -22.29
C ASP A 257 5.66 -11.86 -22.45
N ARG A 258 4.48 -11.28 -22.18
CA ARG A 258 4.29 -9.82 -22.19
C ARG A 258 5.22 -9.19 -21.17
N TYR A 259 5.74 -8.01 -21.51
CA TYR A 259 6.77 -7.33 -20.71
C TYR A 259 7.99 -8.23 -20.42
N HIS A 260 8.39 -9.02 -21.41
CA HIS A 260 9.50 -9.97 -21.34
C HIS A 260 9.33 -11.03 -20.22
N GLY A 261 8.10 -11.34 -19.85
CA GLY A 261 7.76 -12.31 -18.80
C GLY A 261 8.10 -11.86 -17.38
N ALA A 262 8.41 -10.56 -17.16
CA ALA A 262 8.80 -10.02 -15.86
C ALA A 262 7.80 -10.38 -14.75
N TYR A 263 6.50 -10.21 -15.01
CA TYR A 263 5.44 -10.51 -14.04
C TYR A 263 5.29 -12.01 -13.73
N ALA A 264 5.45 -12.88 -14.72
CA ALA A 264 5.43 -14.32 -14.51
C ALA A 264 6.62 -14.79 -13.66
N ILE A 265 7.81 -14.20 -13.87
CA ILE A 265 9.01 -14.46 -13.06
C ILE A 265 8.81 -13.94 -11.62
N ALA A 266 8.34 -12.70 -11.47
CA ALA A 266 8.03 -12.08 -10.18
C ALA A 266 7.04 -12.94 -9.37
N ALA A 267 5.94 -13.38 -9.99
CA ALA A 267 4.94 -14.22 -9.35
C ALA A 267 5.49 -15.57 -8.88
N LYS A 268 6.39 -16.20 -9.67
CA LYS A 268 7.07 -17.45 -9.28
C LYS A 268 7.97 -17.24 -8.07
N LEU A 269 8.77 -16.18 -8.04
CA LEU A 269 9.61 -15.82 -6.89
C LEU A 269 8.76 -15.56 -5.64
N TYR A 270 7.72 -14.73 -5.78
CA TYR A 270 6.80 -14.41 -4.69
C TYR A 270 6.15 -15.68 -4.13
N LYS A 271 5.56 -16.51 -4.98
CA LYS A 271 4.87 -17.73 -4.56
C LYS A 271 5.78 -18.69 -3.80
N ALA A 272 7.02 -18.83 -4.25
CA ALA A 272 7.97 -19.78 -3.67
C ALA A 272 8.62 -19.29 -2.37
N LEU A 273 8.84 -17.97 -2.24
CA LEU A 273 9.69 -17.42 -1.19
C LEU A 273 8.98 -16.46 -0.23
N LEU A 274 7.90 -15.80 -0.67
CA LEU A 274 7.31 -14.64 0.02
C LEU A 274 5.81 -14.79 0.30
N ALA A 275 5.12 -15.80 -0.26
CA ALA A 275 3.66 -15.91 -0.13
C ALA A 275 3.17 -15.95 1.32
N ALA A 276 3.97 -16.51 2.25
CA ALA A 276 3.63 -16.52 3.67
C ALA A 276 3.64 -15.12 4.30
N GLU A 277 4.37 -14.17 3.71
CA GLU A 277 4.52 -12.78 4.16
C GLU A 277 3.43 -11.86 3.60
N GLY A 278 2.72 -12.28 2.55
CA GLY A 278 1.68 -11.50 1.86
C GLY A 278 0.38 -11.30 2.64
N HIS A 279 0.39 -11.44 3.97
CA HIS A 279 -0.78 -11.22 4.79
C HIS A 279 -1.05 -9.73 5.02
N ARG A 280 -2.33 -9.37 5.17
CA ARG A 280 -2.79 -7.99 5.44
C ARG A 280 -2.40 -7.43 6.81
N ASN A 281 -1.47 -8.06 7.52
CA ASN A 281 -0.94 -7.66 8.83
C ASN A 281 -2.04 -7.37 9.88
N TYR A 282 -3.17 -8.09 9.81
CA TYR A 282 -4.29 -7.95 10.76
C TYR A 282 -3.85 -7.95 12.23
N PRO A 283 -2.87 -8.77 12.68
CA PRO A 283 -2.41 -8.74 14.06
C PRO A 283 -1.85 -7.38 14.50
N MET A 284 -1.23 -6.61 13.60
CA MET A 284 -0.63 -5.31 13.90
C MET A 284 -1.67 -4.19 14.05
N ARG A 285 -2.91 -4.42 13.61
CA ARG A 285 -3.99 -3.41 13.71
C ARG A 285 -4.27 -2.98 15.14
N ALA A 286 -4.04 -3.85 16.13
CA ALA A 286 -4.31 -3.51 17.52
C ALA A 286 -3.26 -2.55 18.13
N LEU A 287 -2.06 -2.48 17.53
CA LEU A 287 -0.94 -1.68 18.03
C LEU A 287 -1.08 -0.23 17.56
N ARG A 288 -1.68 0.60 18.41
CA ARG A 288 -1.91 2.02 18.10
C ARG A 288 -0.61 2.82 18.10
N GLU A 289 0.36 2.37 18.89
CA GLU A 289 1.70 2.95 19.03
C GLU A 289 2.40 3.08 17.68
N LEU A 290 2.16 2.12 16.76
CA LEU A 290 2.77 2.10 15.42
C LEU A 290 2.19 3.14 14.45
N ARG A 291 1.10 3.83 14.81
CA ARG A 291 0.36 4.73 13.90
C ARG A 291 0.77 6.18 13.99
N TYR A 292 1.49 6.57 15.04
CA TYR A 292 1.72 7.99 15.36
C TYR A 292 2.81 8.65 14.53
N ASP A 293 3.62 7.89 13.81
CA ASP A 293 4.80 8.39 13.12
C ASP A 293 5.04 7.59 11.84
N PRO A 294 5.27 8.24 10.68
CA PRO A 294 5.54 7.55 9.42
C PRO A 294 6.79 6.68 9.47
N GLU A 295 7.74 6.95 10.38
CA GLU A 295 8.92 6.11 10.58
C GLU A 295 8.58 4.73 11.17
N LEU A 296 7.46 4.60 11.87
CA LEU A 296 7.00 3.36 12.49
C LEU A 296 6.21 2.46 11.55
N LEU A 297 5.87 2.95 10.34
CA LEU A 297 5.23 2.13 9.31
C LEU A 297 6.11 0.94 8.93
N MET A 298 5.48 -0.21 8.73
CA MET A 298 6.19 -1.45 8.45
C MET A 298 6.77 -1.45 7.03
N CYS A 299 8.06 -1.76 6.91
CA CYS A 299 8.72 -1.96 5.62
C CYS A 299 8.33 -3.32 4.99
N ALA A 300 8.93 -3.66 3.84
CA ALA A 300 8.62 -4.89 3.12
C ALA A 300 9.04 -6.14 3.93
N SER A 301 8.09 -7.05 4.15
CA SER A 301 8.33 -8.34 4.78
C SER A 301 8.95 -9.32 3.77
N PRO A 302 9.87 -10.23 4.16
CA PRO A 302 10.31 -10.55 5.52
C PRO A 302 11.45 -9.69 6.09
N PHE A 303 11.88 -8.64 5.38
CA PHE A 303 13.08 -7.83 5.70
C PHE A 303 12.85 -6.83 6.84
N LEU A 304 12.40 -7.32 8.00
CA LEU A 304 11.93 -6.48 9.10
C LEU A 304 12.98 -6.22 10.20
N ASP A 305 14.21 -6.74 10.09
CA ASP A 305 15.29 -6.49 11.06
C ASP A 305 15.51 -5.00 11.32
N ARG A 306 15.76 -4.21 10.27
CA ARG A 306 15.98 -2.76 10.38
C ARG A 306 14.77 -2.01 10.94
N TRP A 307 13.56 -2.46 10.61
CA TRP A 307 12.34 -1.90 11.20
C TRP A 307 12.29 -2.22 12.70
N GLY A 308 12.57 -3.47 13.09
CA GLY A 308 12.73 -3.88 14.49
C GLY A 308 13.73 -3.04 15.26
N GLU A 309 14.91 -2.79 14.70
CA GLU A 309 15.91 -1.91 15.32
C GLU A 309 15.37 -0.49 15.54
N ARG A 310 14.65 0.04 14.56
CA ARG A 310 14.00 1.35 14.63
C ARG A 310 12.96 1.39 15.74
N LEU A 311 12.11 0.36 15.86
CA LEU A 311 11.13 0.23 16.95
C LEU A 311 11.82 0.23 18.33
N ALA A 312 12.93 -0.50 18.48
CA ALA A 312 13.68 -0.57 19.74
C ALA A 312 14.33 0.77 20.12
N ARG A 313 14.76 1.56 19.13
CA ARG A 313 15.45 2.84 19.32
C ARG A 313 14.54 4.05 19.26
N TYR A 314 13.24 3.88 18.97
CA TYR A 314 12.33 5.01 18.77
C TYR A 314 12.32 5.95 20.00
N PRO A 315 12.71 7.23 19.83
CA PRO A 315 13.07 8.10 20.96
C PRO A 315 11.88 8.52 21.82
N ARG A 316 10.66 8.52 21.24
CA ARG A 316 9.45 8.93 21.96
C ARG A 316 8.83 7.79 22.79
N TRP A 317 9.33 6.56 22.66
CA TRP A 317 8.82 5.40 23.40
C TRP A 317 9.58 5.12 24.68
N LYS A 318 8.83 4.85 25.75
CA LYS A 318 9.34 4.30 27.01
C LYS A 318 9.42 2.78 26.92
N SER A 319 10.02 2.14 27.92
CA SER A 319 10.12 0.66 27.99
C SER A 319 8.75 -0.03 27.89
N ARG A 320 7.71 0.56 28.47
CA ARG A 320 6.34 0.04 28.39
C ARG A 320 5.80 0.01 26.96
N ASP A 321 6.02 1.06 26.18
CA ASP A 321 5.55 1.13 24.78
C ASP A 321 6.28 0.07 23.93
N LYS A 322 7.59 -0.07 24.13
CA LYS A 322 8.41 -1.10 23.47
C LYS A 322 7.93 -2.52 23.83
N ALA A 323 7.59 -2.75 25.10
CA ALA A 323 7.08 -4.04 25.56
C ALA A 323 5.69 -4.37 24.99
N LEU A 324 4.81 -3.38 24.84
CA LEU A 324 3.50 -3.55 24.19
C LEU A 324 3.67 -3.98 22.72
N VAL A 325 4.55 -3.32 21.98
CA VAL A 325 4.82 -3.64 20.57
C VAL A 325 5.50 -5.01 20.44
N LEU A 326 6.49 -5.30 21.28
CA LEU A 326 7.13 -6.62 21.34
C LEU A 326 6.09 -7.72 21.59
N GLN A 327 5.22 -7.55 22.59
CA GLN A 327 4.16 -8.53 22.87
C GLN A 327 3.21 -8.71 21.68
N GLY A 328 2.83 -7.62 21.01
CA GLY A 328 2.00 -7.68 19.81
C GLY A 328 2.66 -8.45 18.66
N LEU A 329 3.95 -8.24 18.43
CA LEU A 329 4.73 -9.00 17.44
C LEU A 329 4.78 -10.49 17.79
N MET A 330 5.04 -10.83 19.06
CA MET A 330 5.05 -12.22 19.52
C MET A 330 3.69 -12.91 19.34
N GLU A 331 2.60 -12.22 19.65
CA GLU A 331 1.26 -12.73 19.41
C GLU A 331 0.98 -12.91 17.91
N ALA A 332 1.47 -12.01 17.07
CA ALA A 332 1.30 -12.07 15.63
C ALA A 332 2.07 -13.24 14.99
N CYS A 333 3.26 -13.55 15.50
CA CYS A 333 4.02 -14.74 15.11
C CYS A 333 3.21 -16.03 15.22
N GLY A 334 2.35 -16.15 16.25
CA GLY A 334 1.50 -17.32 16.44
C GLY A 334 0.22 -17.35 15.58
N ARG A 335 -0.18 -16.21 14.98
CA ARG A 335 -1.44 -16.10 14.20
C ARG A 335 -1.25 -16.37 12.72
N VAL A 336 -0.06 -16.09 12.19
CA VAL A 336 0.24 -16.25 10.77
C VAL A 336 1.22 -17.40 10.58
N ARG A 337 0.75 -18.47 9.95
CA ARG A 337 1.56 -19.67 9.70
C ARG A 337 2.67 -19.37 8.68
N ASN A 338 3.86 -19.90 8.95
CA ASN A 338 5.04 -19.87 8.06
C ASN A 338 5.65 -18.49 7.76
N GLN A 339 5.08 -17.38 8.25
CA GLN A 339 5.76 -16.09 8.13
C GLN A 339 6.96 -16.04 9.07
N VAL A 340 7.99 -15.33 8.65
CA VAL A 340 9.23 -15.08 9.38
C VAL A 340 9.47 -13.60 9.62
N GLY A 341 8.77 -12.70 8.93
CA GLY A 341 8.95 -11.25 9.06
C GLY A 341 8.85 -10.73 10.50
N TYR A 342 7.80 -11.08 11.25
CA TYR A 342 7.67 -10.63 12.64
C TYR A 342 8.79 -11.17 13.54
N TYR A 343 9.30 -12.37 13.27
CA TYR A 343 10.47 -12.89 13.98
C TYR A 343 11.72 -12.06 13.66
N ARG A 344 11.89 -11.63 12.40
CA ARG A 344 12.95 -10.71 11.97
C ARG A 344 12.82 -9.34 12.67
N ALA A 345 11.61 -8.81 12.80
CA ALA A 345 11.39 -7.58 13.57
C ALA A 345 11.83 -7.72 15.04
N ILE A 346 11.51 -8.84 15.69
CA ILE A 346 11.92 -9.07 17.08
C ILE A 346 13.45 -9.27 17.17
N ALA A 347 14.07 -9.96 16.21
CA ALA A 347 15.52 -10.11 16.14
C ALA A 347 16.22 -8.75 16.01
N GLY A 348 15.72 -7.86 15.15
CA GLY A 348 16.20 -6.49 15.03
C GLY A 348 16.01 -5.68 16.31
N MET A 349 14.85 -5.81 16.97
CA MET A 349 14.64 -5.19 18.28
C MET A 349 15.71 -5.65 19.27
N ASN A 350 15.96 -6.96 19.36
CA ASN A 350 16.92 -7.56 20.28
C ASN A 350 18.37 -7.13 20.01
N ALA A 351 18.77 -7.06 18.74
CA ALA A 351 20.10 -6.60 18.33
C ALA A 351 20.34 -5.14 18.75
N ALA A 352 19.33 -4.28 18.64
CA ALA A 352 19.43 -2.87 19.02
C ALA A 352 19.23 -2.62 20.53
N TYR A 353 18.37 -3.41 21.19
CA TYR A 353 18.01 -3.29 22.59
C TYR A 353 17.58 -4.68 23.12
N PRO A 354 18.39 -5.34 23.98
CA PRO A 354 18.10 -6.70 24.43
C PRO A 354 16.68 -6.85 24.99
N VAL A 355 15.87 -7.71 24.38
CA VAL A 355 14.42 -7.80 24.67
C VAL A 355 14.14 -8.30 26.07
N GLU A 356 15.09 -9.00 26.70
CA GLU A 356 15.03 -9.44 28.09
C GLU A 356 14.95 -8.27 29.07
N ARG A 357 15.46 -7.08 28.68
CA ARG A 357 15.34 -5.87 29.49
C ARG A 357 13.88 -5.41 29.61
N LEU A 358 13.01 -5.83 28.69
CA LEU A 358 11.58 -5.56 28.71
C LEU A 358 10.78 -6.60 29.52
N ALA A 359 11.43 -7.65 30.06
CA ALA A 359 10.74 -8.77 30.69
C ALA A 359 9.77 -8.37 31.81
N LYS A 360 10.10 -7.33 32.60
CA LYS A 360 9.24 -6.84 33.70
C LYS A 360 7.95 -6.17 33.22
N GLU A 361 7.94 -5.65 32.00
CA GLU A 361 6.79 -4.98 31.38
C GLU A 361 5.93 -5.96 30.55
N LEU A 362 6.46 -7.15 30.26
CA LEU A 362 5.77 -8.19 29.50
C LEU A 362 4.82 -9.01 30.39
N SER A 363 3.73 -9.49 29.79
CA SER A 363 2.89 -10.50 30.43
C SER A 363 3.68 -11.78 30.73
N VAL A 364 3.27 -12.54 31.76
CA VAL A 364 3.89 -13.83 32.14
C VAL A 364 3.94 -14.80 30.94
N LYS A 365 2.89 -14.81 30.12
CA LYS A 365 2.83 -15.61 28.89
C LYS A 365 3.93 -15.20 27.90
N ALA A 366 4.09 -13.90 27.65
CA ALA A 366 5.12 -13.39 26.75
C ALA A 366 6.53 -13.66 27.30
N GLN A 367 6.75 -13.51 28.60
CA GLN A 367 8.04 -13.85 29.23
C GLN A 367 8.41 -15.33 29.03
N LYS A 368 7.43 -16.24 29.15
CA LYS A 368 7.63 -17.67 28.88
C LYS A 368 7.93 -17.92 27.40
N ALA A 369 7.14 -17.34 26.50
CA ALA A 369 7.30 -17.49 25.06
C ALA A 369 8.67 -17.02 24.56
N LEU A 370 9.23 -15.94 25.11
CA LEU A 370 10.58 -15.49 24.76
C LEU A 370 11.65 -16.57 24.98
N ARG A 371 11.45 -17.46 25.97
CA ARG A 371 12.40 -18.54 26.30
C ARG A 371 12.15 -19.82 25.49
N GLU A 372 11.10 -19.86 24.67
CA GLU A 372 10.80 -21.04 23.86
C GLU A 372 11.84 -21.18 22.73
N PRO A 373 12.23 -22.41 22.36
CA PRO A 373 13.26 -22.64 21.35
C PRO A 373 12.98 -21.95 20.02
N GLN A 374 11.71 -21.82 19.62
CA GLN A 374 11.33 -21.13 18.38
C GLN A 374 11.79 -19.67 18.36
N PHE A 375 11.55 -18.92 19.45
CA PHE A 375 12.00 -17.52 19.55
C PHE A 375 13.51 -17.46 19.69
N GLN A 376 14.12 -18.29 20.54
CA GLN A 376 15.58 -18.30 20.73
C GLN A 376 16.33 -18.60 19.42
N ASN A 377 15.84 -19.55 18.62
CA ASN A 377 16.40 -19.85 17.30
C ASN A 377 16.21 -18.71 16.30
N ALA A 378 15.08 -17.99 16.35
CA ALA A 378 14.88 -16.85 15.48
C ALA A 378 15.81 -15.67 15.83
N LEU A 379 16.04 -15.44 17.12
CA LEU A 379 16.92 -14.37 17.63
C LEU A 379 18.41 -14.64 17.38
N SER A 380 18.81 -15.90 17.22
CA SER A 380 20.21 -16.27 16.98
C SER A 380 20.66 -16.09 15.53
N VAL A 381 19.72 -15.97 14.58
CA VAL A 381 20.03 -15.78 13.16
C VAL A 381 20.25 -14.29 12.88
N SER A 382 21.47 -13.91 12.48
CA SER A 382 21.80 -12.53 12.10
C SER A 382 21.05 -12.09 10.83
N CYS A 383 20.93 -10.77 10.65
CA CYS A 383 20.30 -10.19 9.45
C CYS A 383 21.01 -10.65 8.17
N GLU A 384 22.34 -10.64 8.17
CA GLU A 384 23.18 -11.04 7.03
C GLU A 384 23.00 -12.51 6.68
N ALA A 385 22.93 -13.38 7.70
CA ALA A 385 22.73 -14.81 7.48
C ALA A 385 21.33 -15.10 6.90
N PHE A 386 20.30 -14.42 7.41
CA PHE A 386 18.93 -14.54 6.92
C PHE A 386 18.79 -14.05 5.48
N GLU A 387 19.23 -12.81 5.21
CA GLU A 387 19.15 -12.22 3.86
C GLU A 387 20.03 -12.97 2.87
N GLY A 388 21.21 -13.45 3.28
CA GLY A 388 22.10 -14.25 2.44
C GLY A 388 21.51 -15.60 2.03
N GLU A 389 20.84 -16.31 2.94
CA GLU A 389 20.15 -17.56 2.63
C GLU A 389 18.96 -17.33 1.69
N LEU A 390 18.19 -16.26 1.91
CA LEU A 390 17.07 -15.91 1.04
C LEU A 390 17.54 -15.51 -0.37
N ALA A 391 18.62 -14.73 -0.46
CA ALA A 391 19.27 -14.36 -1.72
C ALA A 391 19.76 -15.60 -2.48
N ARG A 392 20.43 -16.53 -1.79
CA ARG A 392 20.89 -17.81 -2.37
C ARG A 392 19.73 -18.61 -2.96
N ARG A 393 18.63 -18.76 -2.21
CA ARG A 393 17.43 -19.47 -2.67
C ARG A 393 16.77 -18.77 -3.87
N ALA A 394 16.71 -17.43 -3.85
CA ALA A 394 16.17 -16.65 -4.95
C ALA A 394 16.97 -16.84 -6.25
N ARG A 395 18.32 -16.85 -6.17
CA ARG A 395 19.19 -17.11 -7.32
C ARG A 395 19.06 -18.53 -7.86
N GLN A 396 18.97 -19.53 -6.98
CA GLN A 396 18.72 -20.91 -7.39
C GLN A 396 17.39 -21.05 -8.13
N LEU A 397 16.35 -20.38 -7.62
CA LEU A 397 15.04 -20.38 -8.27
C LEU A 397 15.07 -19.66 -9.62
N LEU A 398 15.73 -18.51 -9.72
CA LEU A 398 15.91 -17.83 -11.00
C LEU A 398 16.61 -18.70 -12.05
N ALA A 399 17.68 -19.41 -11.68
CA ALA A 399 18.39 -20.31 -12.58
C ALA A 399 17.54 -21.51 -13.05
N MET A 400 16.44 -21.84 -12.36
CA MET A 400 15.47 -22.84 -12.81
C MET A 400 14.35 -22.24 -13.66
N ILE A 401 14.08 -20.94 -13.52
CA ILE A 401 13.01 -20.23 -14.24
C ILE A 401 13.51 -19.71 -15.59
N LEU A 402 14.72 -19.15 -15.59
CA LEU A 402 15.38 -18.60 -16.77
C LEU A 402 16.19 -19.72 -17.44
N PRO A 403 15.99 -19.96 -18.75
CA PRO A 403 16.68 -21.01 -19.50
C PRO A 403 18.19 -20.77 -19.67
#